data_AF-A0A833RS97-F1
#
_entry.id   AF-A0A833RS97-F1
#
_cell.length_a   1.000
_cell.length_b   1.000
_cell.length_c   1.000
_cell.angle_alpha   90.00
_cell.angle_beta   90.00
_cell.angle_gamma   90.00
#
_symmetry.space_group_name_H-M   'P 1'
#
loop_
_entity.id
_entity.type
_entity.pdbx_description
1 polymer ?
#
loop_
_entity_poly.entity_id
_entity_poly.type
_entity_poly.pdbx_seq_one_letter_code
_entity_poly.pdbx_strand_id
1 'polypeptide(L)'
;MYDSSSFFRIKSKLHSIFGEEIRDLRPEKRKWQPLNLIISLMPQKSMSLTEAYAQIDLHVICADKYPDEVPNIQLENSKGLSHQQVAVLHNDLVQLAKQLQGEVMIFDLAHHVQIYLHEHNKPSYSSFYEEMVSRRQKKIEIEKLEKQLKEDKERQVIVKVQCLTVQCLKSLNTNYKLCEFVNINELLPIKDV
;
A
#
# COMPACT_ATOMS: atom_id res chain seq x y z
N MET A 1 42.63 -24.95 -6.16
CA MET A 1 42.55 -23.66 -5.45
C MET A 1 42.02 -22.63 -6.43
N TYR A 2 40.86 -22.03 -6.15
CA TYR A 2 40.31 -20.99 -7.01
C TYR A 2 41.13 -19.71 -6.83
N ASP A 3 41.74 -19.25 -7.92
CA ASP A 3 42.62 -18.09 -7.90
C ASP A 3 41.86 -16.77 -8.06
N SER A 4 42.58 -15.65 -7.90
CA SER A 4 42.00 -14.31 -8.09
C SER A 4 41.36 -14.12 -9.47
N SER A 5 41.92 -14.75 -10.51
CA SER A 5 41.41 -14.69 -11.89
C SER A 5 40.03 -15.35 -12.01
N SER A 6 39.86 -16.52 -11.38
CA SER A 6 38.60 -17.25 -11.38
C SER A 6 37.49 -16.46 -10.70
N PHE A 7 37.75 -15.87 -9.53
CA PHE A 7 36.77 -15.01 -8.85
C PHE A 7 36.48 -13.72 -9.59
N PHE A 8 37.46 -13.15 -10.30
CA PHE A 8 37.22 -12.00 -11.17
C PHE A 8 36.24 -12.34 -12.30
N ARG A 9 36.40 -13.51 -12.94
CA ARG A 9 35.48 -13.97 -14.00
C ARG A 9 34.08 -14.25 -13.46
N ILE A 10 33.96 -14.88 -12.30
CA ILE A 10 32.67 -15.10 -11.63
C ILE A 10 31.98 -13.76 -11.36
N LYS A 11 32.68 -12.83 -10.71
CA LYS A 11 32.16 -11.48 -10.44
C LYS A 11 31.70 -10.80 -11.72
N SER A 12 32.53 -10.79 -12.77
CA SER A 12 32.20 -10.15 -14.04
C SER A 12 30.94 -10.75 -14.68
N LYS A 13 30.77 -12.08 -14.60
CA LYS A 13 29.58 -12.76 -15.13
C LYS A 13 28.34 -12.38 -14.33
N LEU A 14 28.42 -12.39 -12.99
CA LEU A 14 27.29 -12.01 -12.13
C LEU A 14 26.90 -10.54 -12.31
N HIS A 15 27.89 -9.64 -12.43
CA HIS A 15 27.64 -8.23 -12.68
C HIS A 15 26.95 -7.97 -14.04
N SER A 16 27.25 -8.77 -15.07
CA SER A 16 26.51 -8.71 -16.34
C SER A 16 25.03 -9.14 -16.22
N ILE A 17 24.68 -9.91 -15.20
CA ILE A 17 23.31 -10.43 -15.00
C ILE A 17 22.51 -9.50 -14.09
N PHE A 18 23.11 -9.11 -12.95
CA PHE A 18 22.42 -8.35 -11.90
C PHE A 18 22.70 -6.84 -11.95
N GLY A 19 23.64 -6.39 -12.78
CA GLY A 19 23.98 -4.98 -12.91
C GLY A 19 24.36 -4.34 -11.58
N GLU A 20 23.63 -3.30 -11.19
CA GLU A 20 23.85 -2.54 -9.95
C GLU A 20 23.32 -3.23 -8.68
N GLU A 21 22.56 -4.33 -8.82
CA GLU A 21 21.98 -5.04 -7.68
C GLU A 21 23.02 -5.86 -6.90
N ILE A 22 24.19 -6.11 -7.51
CA ILE A 22 25.32 -6.82 -6.91
C ILE A 22 26.40 -5.86 -6.41
N ARG A 23 26.86 -6.08 -5.17
CA ARG A 23 27.92 -5.31 -4.51
C ARG A 23 29.05 -6.24 -4.06
N ASP A 24 30.28 -5.85 -4.33
CA ASP A 24 31.49 -6.54 -3.85
C ASP A 24 32.00 -5.85 -2.58
N LEU A 25 32.06 -6.59 -1.48
CA LEU A 25 32.45 -6.06 -0.17
C LEU A 25 33.95 -6.20 0.11
N ARG A 26 34.72 -6.74 -0.84
CA ARG A 26 36.17 -6.86 -0.66
C ARG A 26 36.84 -5.49 -0.75
N PRO A 27 37.70 -5.10 0.22
CA PRO A 27 38.48 -3.88 0.11
C PRO A 27 39.45 -3.93 -1.08
N GLU A 28 39.72 -2.76 -1.67
CA GLU A 28 40.72 -2.59 -2.73
C GLU A 28 42.15 -2.79 -2.16
N LYS A 29 42.57 -4.05 -2.02
CA LYS A 29 43.90 -4.42 -1.51
C LYS A 29 44.61 -5.36 -2.47
N ARG A 30 45.96 -5.34 -2.43
CA ARG A 30 46.84 -6.16 -3.28
C ARG A 30 46.98 -7.63 -2.83
N LYS A 31 46.29 -8.08 -1.78
CA LYS A 31 46.36 -9.45 -1.27
C LYS A 31 45.10 -10.22 -1.67
N TRP A 32 45.23 -11.53 -1.87
CA TRP A 32 44.08 -12.40 -2.11
C TRP A 32 43.09 -12.31 -0.94
N GLN A 33 41.80 -12.28 -1.27
CA GLN A 33 40.70 -12.23 -0.31
C GLN A 33 39.54 -13.11 -0.78
N PRO A 34 38.83 -13.76 0.16
CA PRO A 34 37.66 -14.56 -0.17
C PRO A 34 36.63 -13.68 -0.88
N LEU A 35 35.98 -14.25 -1.90
CA LEU A 35 34.91 -13.56 -2.61
C LEU A 35 33.81 -13.22 -1.59
N ASN A 36 33.41 -11.95 -1.52
CA ASN A 36 32.38 -11.50 -0.61
C ASN A 36 31.43 -10.58 -1.41
N LEU A 37 30.23 -11.08 -1.66
CA LEU A 37 29.24 -10.43 -2.52
C LEU A 37 27.91 -10.33 -1.80
N ILE A 38 27.21 -9.22 -2.00
CA ILE A 38 25.78 -9.08 -1.70
C ILE A 38 25.04 -8.89 -3.00
N ILE A 39 23.97 -9.65 -3.22
CA ILE A 39 23.05 -9.50 -4.37
C ILE A 39 21.67 -9.16 -3.82
N SER A 40 21.13 -8.01 -4.22
CA SER A 40 19.80 -7.56 -3.82
C SER A 40 18.77 -8.19 -4.75
N LEU A 41 17.92 -9.08 -4.25
CA LEU A 41 17.03 -9.90 -5.07
C LEU A 41 15.57 -9.52 -4.86
N MET A 42 14.86 -9.42 -5.98
CA MET A 42 13.42 -9.16 -6.07
C MET A 42 12.71 -10.35 -6.74
N PRO A 43 11.38 -10.48 -6.60
CA PRO A 43 10.62 -11.54 -7.24
C PRO A 43 10.89 -11.57 -8.74
N GLN A 44 11.00 -12.77 -9.30
CA GLN A 44 11.22 -12.91 -10.74
C GLN A 44 10.12 -12.17 -11.51
N LYS A 45 10.53 -11.23 -12.38
CA LYS A 45 9.61 -10.47 -13.24
C LYS A 45 9.00 -11.42 -14.27
N SER A 46 7.73 -11.77 -14.08
CA SER A 46 6.95 -12.47 -15.11
C SER A 46 6.45 -11.47 -16.16
N MET A 47 5.87 -11.95 -17.26
CA MET A 47 5.19 -11.11 -18.26
C MET A 47 4.00 -10.33 -17.68
N SER A 48 3.54 -10.67 -16.48
CA SER A 48 2.55 -9.90 -15.74
C SER A 48 3.22 -8.83 -14.86
N LEU A 49 2.70 -7.61 -14.90
CA LEU A 49 3.12 -6.47 -14.08
C LEU A 49 2.70 -6.67 -12.62
N THR A 50 3.22 -7.72 -11.97
CA THR A 50 3.00 -7.92 -10.54
C THR A 50 3.95 -7.00 -9.79
N GLU A 51 3.41 -6.10 -8.96
CA GLU A 51 4.21 -5.27 -8.08
C GLU A 51 5.07 -6.14 -7.13
N ALA A 52 6.31 -5.72 -6.89
CA ALA A 52 7.22 -6.43 -6.01
C ALA A 52 7.02 -5.99 -4.56
N TYR A 53 6.47 -6.89 -3.73
CA TYR A 53 6.22 -6.68 -2.31
C TYR A 53 7.24 -7.37 -1.41
N ALA A 54 7.99 -8.33 -1.96
CA ALA A 54 9.07 -9.03 -1.28
C ALA A 54 10.44 -8.62 -1.83
N GLN A 55 11.47 -8.65 -0.98
CA GLN A 55 12.87 -8.43 -1.35
C GLN A 55 13.77 -9.09 -0.31
N ILE A 56 14.95 -9.56 -0.71
CA ILE A 56 15.98 -10.01 0.23
C ILE A 56 17.39 -9.81 -0.33
N ASP A 57 18.35 -9.57 0.54
CA ASP A 57 19.76 -9.51 0.16
C ASP A 57 20.40 -10.89 0.38
N LEU A 58 20.91 -11.49 -0.71
CA LEU A 58 21.69 -12.73 -0.67
C LEU A 58 23.16 -12.38 -0.51
N HIS A 59 23.72 -12.68 0.66
CA HIS A 59 25.12 -12.46 0.98
C HIS A 59 25.89 -13.79 0.90
N VAL A 60 26.87 -13.84 0.00
CA VAL A 60 27.66 -15.04 -0.31
C VAL A 60 29.13 -14.77 -0.05
N ILE A 61 29.74 -15.62 0.77
CA ILE A 61 31.17 -15.58 1.08
C ILE A 61 31.81 -16.89 0.63
N CYS A 62 32.70 -16.82 -0.36
CA CYS A 62 33.40 -18.00 -0.89
C CYS A 62 34.85 -18.05 -0.39
N ALA A 63 35.22 -19.16 0.24
CA ALA A 63 36.61 -19.47 0.59
C ALA A 63 37.47 -19.78 -0.65
N ASP A 64 38.78 -19.94 -0.45
CA ASP A 64 39.78 -20.28 -1.48
C ASP A 64 39.54 -21.63 -2.17
N LYS A 65 38.79 -22.52 -1.51
CA LYS A 65 38.42 -23.84 -2.02
C LYS A 65 37.07 -23.89 -2.71
N TYR A 66 36.33 -22.79 -2.78
CA TYR A 66 35.11 -22.77 -3.59
C TYR A 66 35.43 -23.07 -5.06
N PRO A 67 34.64 -23.87 -5.79
CA PRO A 67 33.37 -24.49 -5.40
C PRO A 67 33.50 -25.88 -4.77
N ASP A 68 34.72 -26.41 -4.59
CA ASP A 68 34.96 -27.68 -3.91
C ASP A 68 34.43 -27.66 -2.46
N GLU A 69 34.42 -26.48 -1.84
CA GLU A 69 33.69 -26.19 -0.61
C GLU A 69 32.52 -25.21 -0.88
N VAL A 70 31.38 -25.45 -0.23
CA VAL A 70 30.19 -24.60 -0.36
C VAL A 70 30.44 -23.21 0.23
N PRO A 71 29.80 -22.16 -0.31
CA PRO A 71 29.93 -20.82 0.24
C PRO A 71 29.19 -20.70 1.58
N ASN A 72 29.60 -19.72 2.40
CA ASN A 72 28.77 -19.27 3.51
C ASN A 72 27.64 -18.39 2.97
N ILE A 73 26.41 -18.72 3.33
CA ILE A 73 25.18 -18.11 2.82
C ILE A 73 24.47 -17.39 3.97
N GLN A 74 24.22 -16.11 3.77
CA GLN A 74 23.46 -15.25 4.69
C GLN A 74 22.33 -14.56 3.94
N LEU A 75 21.19 -14.40 4.62
CA LEU A 75 20.02 -13.70 4.11
C LEU A 75 19.78 -12.46 4.96
N GLU A 76 19.90 -11.28 4.35
CA GLU A 76 19.87 -9.99 5.02
C GLU A 76 18.75 -9.09 4.48
N ASN A 77 18.39 -8.04 5.24
CA ASN A 77 17.49 -6.97 4.82
C ASN A 77 16.15 -7.44 4.22
N SER A 78 15.61 -8.57 4.70
CA SER A 78 14.39 -9.15 4.17
C SER A 78 13.19 -8.22 4.36
N LYS A 79 12.40 -8.06 3.30
CA LYS A 79 11.12 -7.36 3.27
C LYS A 79 10.06 -8.27 2.64
N GLY A 80 8.84 -8.20 3.13
CA GLY A 80 7.71 -8.99 2.61
C GLY A 80 7.73 -10.49 2.96
N LEU A 81 8.76 -10.99 3.66
CA LEU A 81 8.82 -12.34 4.20
C LEU A 81 8.79 -12.33 5.73
N SER A 82 8.17 -13.35 6.31
CA SER A 82 8.27 -13.63 7.74
C SER A 82 9.60 -14.30 8.10
N HIS A 83 10.00 -14.22 9.37
CA HIS A 83 11.20 -14.89 9.87
C HIS A 83 11.21 -16.40 9.60
N GLN A 84 10.05 -17.06 9.67
CA GLN A 84 9.93 -18.49 9.37
C GLN A 84 10.19 -18.77 7.89
N GLN A 85 9.66 -17.94 6.98
CA GLN A 85 9.93 -18.08 5.54
C GLN A 85 11.41 -17.86 5.21
N VAL A 86 12.06 -16.87 5.84
CA VAL A 86 13.50 -16.65 5.67
C VAL A 86 14.31 -17.86 6.16
N ALA A 87 13.93 -18.47 7.28
CA ALA A 87 14.60 -19.67 7.79
C ALA A 87 14.42 -20.90 6.87
N VAL A 88 13.22 -21.07 6.29
CA VAL A 88 12.97 -22.12 5.28
C VAL A 88 13.83 -21.89 4.06
N LEU A 89 13.79 -20.68 3.48
CA LEU A 89 14.62 -20.32 2.32
C LEU A 89 16.11 -20.51 2.58
N HIS A 90 16.61 -20.14 3.76
CA HIS A 90 18.01 -20.36 4.13
C HIS A 90 18.39 -21.85 4.11
N ASN A 91 17.55 -22.69 4.72
CA ASN A 91 17.77 -24.14 4.72
C ASN A 91 17.77 -24.71 3.30
N ASP A 92 16.83 -24.29 2.47
CA ASP A 92 16.73 -24.73 1.06
C ASP A 92 18.00 -24.36 0.29
N LEU A 93 18.52 -23.14 0.47
CA LEU A 93 19.78 -22.70 -0.15
C LEU A 93 20.99 -23.50 0.35
N VAL A 94 21.05 -23.84 1.64
CA VAL A 94 22.13 -24.67 2.19
C VAL A 94 22.08 -26.09 1.61
N GLN A 95 20.89 -26.66 1.41
CA GLN A 95 20.77 -27.98 0.75
C GLN A 95 21.14 -27.89 -0.73
N LEU A 96 20.66 -26.88 -1.44
CA LEU A 96 20.99 -26.66 -2.84
C LEU A 96 22.49 -26.47 -3.05
N ALA A 97 23.16 -25.71 -2.18
CA ALA A 97 24.60 -25.53 -2.24
C ALA A 97 25.38 -26.85 -2.08
N LYS A 98 24.92 -27.74 -1.20
CA LYS A 98 25.51 -29.08 -1.04
C LYS A 98 25.31 -29.95 -2.27
N GLN A 99 24.16 -29.86 -2.93
CA GLN A 99 23.89 -30.60 -4.15
C GLN A 99 24.76 -30.14 -5.32
N LEU A 100 25.09 -28.84 -5.37
CA LEU A 100 25.90 -28.22 -6.41
C LEU A 100 27.40 -28.16 -6.05
N GLN A 101 27.81 -28.75 -4.93
CA GLN A 101 29.20 -28.74 -4.49
C GLN A 101 30.12 -29.32 -5.57
N GLY A 102 31.22 -28.62 -5.86
CA GLY A 102 32.11 -28.90 -6.99
C GLY A 102 31.83 -28.04 -8.23
N GLU A 103 30.69 -27.35 -8.29
CA GLU A 103 30.33 -26.45 -9.39
C GLU A 103 30.02 -25.02 -8.91
N VAL A 104 30.17 -24.05 -9.81
CA VAL A 104 29.90 -22.64 -9.48
C VAL A 104 28.38 -22.43 -9.38
N MET A 105 27.88 -22.19 -8.16
CA MET A 105 26.45 -22.23 -7.82
C MET A 105 25.78 -20.87 -7.49
N ILE A 106 26.52 -19.75 -7.46
CA ILE A 106 25.98 -18.45 -7.00
C ILE A 106 24.75 -18.02 -7.81
N PHE A 107 24.75 -18.28 -9.11
CA PHE A 107 23.62 -17.96 -9.98
C PHE A 107 22.39 -18.82 -9.65
N ASP A 108 22.56 -20.12 -9.46
CA ASP A 108 21.49 -21.05 -9.11
C ASP A 108 20.85 -20.71 -7.76
N LEU A 109 21.68 -20.34 -6.78
CA LEU A 109 21.21 -19.83 -5.48
C LEU A 109 20.37 -18.57 -5.64
N ALA A 110 20.86 -17.58 -6.40
CA ALA A 110 20.13 -16.34 -6.64
C ALA A 110 18.82 -16.58 -7.39
N HIS A 111 18.82 -17.45 -8.38
CA HIS A 111 17.63 -17.83 -9.13
C HIS A 111 16.59 -18.52 -8.24
N HIS A 112 17.02 -19.44 -7.38
CA HIS A 112 16.15 -20.10 -6.41
C HIS A 112 15.49 -19.09 -5.47
N VAL A 113 16.25 -18.11 -4.98
CA VAL A 113 15.69 -17.00 -4.19
C VAL A 113 14.63 -16.23 -4.97
N GLN A 114 14.89 -15.85 -6.23
CA GLN A 114 13.92 -15.09 -7.03
C GLN A 114 12.61 -15.85 -7.29
N ILE A 115 12.68 -17.17 -7.48
CA ILE A 115 11.51 -18.05 -7.58
C ILE A 115 10.76 -18.08 -6.25
N TYR A 116 11.46 -18.32 -5.13
CA TYR A 116 10.84 -18.34 -3.81
C TYR A 116 10.16 -17.02 -3.46
N LEU A 117 10.81 -15.90 -3.78
CA LEU A 117 10.24 -14.56 -3.62
C LEU A 117 8.98 -14.38 -4.46
N HIS A 118 8.95 -14.90 -5.68
CA HIS A 118 7.77 -14.85 -6.55
C HIS A 118 6.58 -15.61 -5.98
N GLU A 119 6.79 -16.84 -5.48
CA GLU A 119 5.74 -17.66 -4.86
C GLU A 119 5.16 -17.04 -3.58
N HIS A 120 5.98 -16.27 -2.86
CA HIS A 120 5.63 -15.63 -1.60
C HIS A 120 5.38 -14.12 -1.74
N ASN A 121 5.32 -13.59 -2.97
CA ASN A 121 5.12 -12.17 -3.25
C ASN A 121 3.65 -11.76 -2.99
N LYS A 122 3.28 -11.66 -1.72
CA LYS A 122 1.96 -11.20 -1.31
C LYS A 122 2.03 -9.74 -0.90
N PRO A 123 1.06 -8.90 -1.30
CA PRO A 123 0.93 -7.59 -0.68
C PRO A 123 0.81 -7.81 0.83
N SER A 124 1.72 -7.19 1.59
CA SER A 124 1.55 -7.08 3.04
C SER A 124 0.17 -6.46 3.33
N TYR A 125 -0.36 -6.59 4.54
CA TYR A 125 -1.74 -6.25 4.95
C TYR A 125 -2.31 -4.84 4.61
N SER A 126 -1.66 -4.03 3.77
CA SER A 126 -2.20 -2.83 3.13
C SER A 126 -3.60 -3.07 2.58
N SER A 127 -3.87 -4.19 1.88
CA SER A 127 -5.21 -4.45 1.33
C SER A 127 -6.31 -4.54 2.41
N PHE A 128 -6.07 -5.21 3.55
CA PHE A 128 -7.08 -5.31 4.61
C PHE A 128 -7.22 -4.01 5.40
N TYR A 129 -6.10 -3.35 5.69
CA TYR A 129 -6.11 -2.06 6.39
C TYR A 129 -6.74 -0.96 5.53
N GLU A 130 -6.38 -0.86 4.25
CA GLU A 130 -6.95 0.07 3.29
C GLU A 130 -8.44 -0.20 3.05
N GLU A 131 -8.85 -1.47 2.95
CA GLU A 131 -10.26 -1.81 2.86
C GLU A 131 -11.02 -1.40 4.13
N MET A 132 -10.46 -1.64 5.31
CA MET A 132 -11.04 -1.21 6.59
C MET A 132 -11.17 0.32 6.67
N VAL A 133 -10.12 1.05 6.29
CA VAL A 133 -10.11 2.52 6.24
C VAL A 133 -11.13 3.03 5.22
N SER A 134 -11.21 2.44 4.03
CA SER A 134 -12.18 2.79 2.99
C SER A 134 -13.62 2.56 3.44
N ARG A 135 -13.90 1.41 4.07
CA ARG A 135 -15.23 1.10 4.64
C ARG A 135 -15.59 2.08 5.76
N ARG A 136 -14.64 2.44 6.62
CA ARG A 136 -14.84 3.43 7.69
C ARG A 136 -15.13 4.82 7.12
N GLN A 137 -14.38 5.24 6.09
CA GLN A 137 -14.56 6.54 5.44
C GLN A 137 -15.92 6.66 4.76
N LYS A 138 -16.32 5.64 4.00
CA LYS A 138 -17.65 5.57 3.36
C LYS A 138 -18.78 5.67 4.39
N LYS A 139 -18.64 4.99 5.53
CA LYS A 139 -19.63 5.05 6.60
C LYS A 139 -19.77 6.48 7.17
N ILE A 140 -18.64 7.15 7.42
CA ILE A 140 -18.62 8.54 7.90
C ILE A 140 -19.27 9.49 6.88
N GLU A 141 -19.01 9.30 5.58
CA GLU A 141 -19.61 10.11 4.52
C GLU A 141 -21.13 9.93 4.44
N ILE A 142 -21.61 8.68 4.50
CA ILE A 142 -23.05 8.38 4.50
C ILE A 142 -23.72 9.01 5.73
N GLU A 143 -23.16 8.84 6.93
CA GLU A 143 -23.69 9.43 8.16
C GLU A 143 -23.73 10.97 8.08
N LYS A 144 -22.72 11.59 7.47
CA LYS A 144 -22.68 13.04 7.26
C LYS A 144 -23.76 13.51 6.28
N LEU A 145 -23.95 12.80 5.17
CA LEU A 145 -24.99 13.08 4.17
C LEU A 145 -26.40 12.94 4.78
N GLU A 146 -26.65 11.87 5.52
CA GLU A 146 -27.94 11.65 6.20
C GLU A 146 -28.24 12.76 7.21
N LYS A 147 -27.23 13.17 7.99
CA LYS A 147 -27.37 14.28 8.94
C LYS A 147 -27.69 15.60 8.24
N GLN A 148 -26.97 15.91 7.15
CA GLN A 148 -27.22 17.12 6.36
C GLN A 148 -28.64 17.13 5.77
N LEU A 149 -29.07 16.02 5.18
CA LEU A 149 -30.43 15.88 4.64
C LEU A 149 -31.51 16.07 5.70
N LYS A 150 -31.26 15.59 6.92
CA LYS A 150 -32.20 15.78 8.04
C LYS A 150 -32.26 17.26 8.46
N GLU A 151 -31.11 17.89 8.66
CA GLU A 151 -31.02 19.31 9.01
C GLU A 151 -31.67 20.21 7.95
N ASP A 152 -31.46 19.92 6.66
CA ASP A 152 -32.07 20.67 5.56
C ASP A 152 -33.59 20.51 5.50
N LYS A 153 -34.11 19.30 5.76
CA LYS A 153 -35.56 19.07 5.87
C LYS A 153 -36.15 19.87 7.04
N GLU A 154 -35.51 19.84 8.19
CA GLU A 154 -35.93 20.61 9.37
C GLU A 154 -35.92 22.12 9.09
N ARG A 155 -34.86 22.63 8.45
CA ARG A 155 -34.79 24.03 8.01
C ARG A 155 -35.90 24.39 7.02
N GLN A 156 -36.19 23.54 6.04
CA GLN A 156 -37.27 23.79 5.08
C GLN A 156 -38.64 23.88 5.77
N VAL A 157 -38.91 23.03 6.76
CA VAL A 157 -40.16 23.09 7.53
C VAL A 157 -40.24 24.40 8.30
N ILE A 158 -39.17 24.78 9.02
CA ILE A 158 -39.13 26.03 9.78
C ILE A 158 -39.35 27.24 8.87
N VAL A 159 -38.64 27.30 7.73
CA VAL A 159 -38.77 28.40 6.75
C VAL A 159 -40.19 28.49 6.19
N LYS A 160 -40.82 27.35 5.86
CA LYS A 160 -42.21 27.32 5.39
C LYS A 160 -43.17 27.86 6.45
N VAL A 161 -43.05 27.41 7.69
CA VAL A 161 -43.89 27.90 8.79
C VAL A 161 -43.69 29.40 8.99
N GLN A 162 -42.44 29.88 9.03
CA GLN A 162 -42.15 31.31 9.15
C GLN A 162 -42.75 32.13 8.00
N CYS A 163 -42.61 31.69 6.76
CA CYS A 163 -43.19 32.37 5.60
C CYS A 163 -44.72 32.49 5.71
N LEU A 164 -45.40 31.41 6.09
CA LEU A 164 -46.85 31.40 6.29
C LEU A 164 -47.28 32.36 7.41
N THR A 165 -46.58 32.37 8.54
CA THR A 165 -46.89 33.28 9.65
C THR A 165 -46.76 34.75 9.24
N VAL A 166 -45.70 35.11 8.50
CA VAL A 166 -45.49 36.47 7.99
C VAL A 166 -46.58 36.85 6.99
N GLN A 167 -46.99 35.93 6.12
CA GLN A 167 -48.08 36.15 5.16
C GLN A 167 -49.40 36.40 5.89
N CYS A 168 -49.76 35.58 6.88
CA CYS A 168 -50.98 35.77 7.69
C CYS A 168 -50.97 37.10 8.45
N LEU A 169 -49.84 37.47 9.07
CA LEU A 169 -49.71 38.74 9.79
C LEU A 169 -49.87 39.96 8.86
N LYS A 170 -49.32 39.88 7.65
CA LYS A 170 -49.50 40.92 6.62
C LYS A 170 -50.98 41.06 6.23
N SER A 171 -51.66 39.94 5.95
CA SER A 171 -53.07 39.93 5.58
C SER A 171 -53.99 40.46 6.69
N LEU A 172 -53.69 40.13 7.95
CA LEU A 172 -54.42 40.67 9.11
C LEU A 172 -54.21 42.19 9.22
N ASN A 173 -52.97 42.68 9.10
CA ASN A 173 -52.68 44.10 9.18
C ASN A 173 -53.34 44.90 8.04
N THR A 174 -53.40 44.34 6.82
CA THR A 174 -54.19 44.95 5.73
C THR A 174 -55.69 44.91 6.00
N ASN A 175 -56.23 43.84 6.60
CA ASN A 175 -57.64 43.77 6.97
C ASN A 175 -58.02 44.77 8.08
N TYR A 176 -57.18 44.92 9.12
CA TYR A 176 -57.40 45.94 10.15
C TYR A 176 -57.38 47.35 9.57
N LYS A 177 -56.44 47.65 8.66
CA LYS A 177 -56.44 48.92 7.92
C LYS A 177 -57.70 49.10 7.07
N LEU A 178 -58.17 48.07 6.36
CA LEU A 178 -59.40 48.14 5.58
C LEU A 178 -60.65 48.36 6.46
N CYS A 179 -60.72 47.77 7.65
CA CYS A 179 -61.79 48.02 8.61
C CYS A 179 -61.77 49.45 9.16
N GLU A 180 -60.61 50.09 9.29
CA GLU A 180 -60.53 51.54 9.61
C GLU A 180 -61.01 52.42 8.44
N PHE A 181 -60.96 51.93 7.19
CA PHE A 181 -61.48 52.63 6.00
C PHE A 181 -62.97 52.35 5.70
N VAL A 182 -63.56 51.28 6.23
CA VAL A 182 -65.01 51.03 6.14
C VAL A 182 -65.71 51.74 7.30
N ASN A 183 -66.23 52.94 7.00
CA ASN A 183 -67.01 53.77 7.91
C ASN A 183 -68.23 52.99 8.47
N ILE A 184 -68.37 52.94 9.79
CA ILE A 184 -69.37 52.17 10.57
C ILE A 184 -70.83 52.64 10.35
N ASN A 185 -71.08 53.55 9.40
CA ASN A 185 -72.38 54.22 9.24
C ASN A 185 -73.37 53.57 8.23
N GLU A 186 -73.10 52.40 7.66
CA GLU A 186 -73.98 51.82 6.61
C GLU A 186 -74.60 50.44 6.90
N LEU A 187 -74.75 50.04 8.16
CA LEU A 187 -75.49 48.81 8.47
C LEU A 187 -76.39 48.95 9.70
N LEU A 188 -77.64 49.37 9.49
CA LEU A 188 -78.83 48.80 10.14
C LEU A 188 -80.11 49.19 9.34
N PRO A 189 -81.06 48.26 9.12
CA PRO A 189 -82.27 48.49 8.34
C PRO A 189 -83.38 49.10 9.22
N ILE A 190 -84.12 50.09 8.72
CA ILE A 190 -85.41 50.48 9.31
C ILE A 190 -86.49 50.33 8.25
N LYS A 191 -87.39 49.37 8.51
CA LYS A 191 -88.66 49.16 7.81
C LYS A 191 -89.69 50.22 8.25
N ASP A 192 -90.45 50.67 7.27
CA ASP A 192 -91.88 51.06 7.25
C ASP A 192 -92.45 52.00 8.34
N VAL A 193 -92.94 53.17 7.91
CA VAL A 193 -94.35 53.62 8.03
C VAL A 193 -94.73 54.42 6.78
#